data_AF-A0A965UKL4-F1
#
_entry.id   AF-A0A965UKL4-F1
#
_cell.length_a   1.000
_cell.length_b   1.000
_cell.length_c   1.000
_cell.angle_alpha   90.00
_cell.angle_beta   90.00
_cell.angle_gamma   90.00
#
_symmetry.space_group_name_H-M   'P 1'
#
loop_
_entity.id
_entity.type
_entity.pdbx_description
1 polymer ?
#
loop_
_entity_poly.entity_id
_entity_poly.type
_entity_poly.pdbx_seq_one_letter_code
_entity_poly.pdbx_strand_id
1 'polypeptide(L)'
;ASVLAVDDNPMSLDLLKQILNGFRIRHLRECSSAEEARKAIDEEPFDLLLIDGEMPAQSGLDLSRYVRSRVDETNFTTPIMIVTAFTPPTTVREARDNGVNMVVSKPVSPAALLSRIEWIARNDRAFVVADNYCGPDRRFRKAGPPQGVDERRAEALALTSDATREMSQADLDSLFG
;
A
#
# COMPACT_ATOMS: atom_id res chain seq x y z
N ALA A 1 -11.89 5.21 -6.20
CA ALA A 1 -11.84 4.12 -5.21
C ALA A 1 -12.29 2.82 -5.88
N SER A 2 -11.38 2.23 -6.65
CA SER A 2 -11.39 0.82 -7.06
C SER A 2 -10.63 0.01 -6.02
N VAL A 3 -11.22 -1.06 -5.49
CA VAL A 3 -10.64 -1.92 -4.46
C VAL A 3 -10.59 -3.35 -4.96
N LEU A 4 -9.46 -4.02 -4.75
CA LEU A 4 -9.33 -5.46 -4.90
C LEU A 4 -9.48 -6.12 -3.53
N ALA A 5 -10.39 -7.08 -3.39
CA ALA A 5 -10.49 -7.96 -2.22
C ALA A 5 -10.12 -9.38 -2.61
N VAL A 6 -9.17 -9.97 -1.88
CA VAL A 6 -8.68 -11.33 -2.13
C VAL A 6 -8.83 -12.16 -0.86
N ASP A 7 -9.66 -13.18 -0.89
CA ASP A 7 -9.91 -14.09 0.23
C ASP A 7 -10.51 -15.38 -0.34
N ASP A 8 -10.01 -16.55 0.06
CA ASP A 8 -10.52 -17.85 -0.41
C ASP A 8 -11.88 -18.21 0.22
N ASN A 9 -12.26 -17.52 1.30
CA ASN A 9 -13.56 -17.69 1.93
C ASN A 9 -14.60 -16.72 1.32
N PRO A 10 -15.63 -17.23 0.62
CA PRO A 10 -16.66 -16.39 -0.01
C PRO A 10 -17.47 -15.58 1.00
N MET A 11 -17.61 -16.04 2.25
CA MET A 11 -18.28 -15.29 3.31
C MET A 11 -17.46 -14.05 3.73
N SER A 12 -16.13 -14.15 3.70
CA SER A 12 -15.25 -13.01 3.96
C SER A 12 -15.40 -11.96 2.86
N LEU A 13 -15.41 -12.38 1.59
CA LEU A 13 -15.59 -11.49 0.44
C LEU A 13 -16.95 -10.77 0.49
N ASP A 14 -18.03 -11.50 0.78
CA ASP A 14 -19.36 -10.90 0.91
C ASP A 14 -19.44 -9.89 2.08
N LEU A 15 -18.83 -10.21 3.22
CA LEU A 15 -18.73 -9.28 4.34
C LEU A 15 -17.95 -8.01 3.95
N LEU A 16 -16.78 -8.15 3.31
CA LEU A 16 -15.99 -7.01 2.84
C LEU A 16 -16.79 -6.14 1.86
N LYS A 17 -17.51 -6.76 0.93
CA LYS A 17 -18.40 -6.09 -0.01
C LYS A 17 -19.48 -5.28 0.69
N GLN A 18 -20.16 -5.88 1.67
CA GLN A 18 -21.19 -5.19 2.45
C GLN A 18 -20.61 -3.98 3.21
N ILE A 19 -19.44 -4.15 3.83
CA ILE A 19 -18.74 -3.07 4.54
C ILE A 19 -18.40 -1.93 3.57
N LEU A 20 -17.71 -2.23 2.47
CA LEU A 20 -17.26 -1.23 1.49
C LEU A 20 -18.44 -0.50 0.82
N ASN A 21 -19.53 -1.21 0.50
CA ASN A 21 -20.76 -0.61 -0.02
C ASN A 21 -21.39 0.39 0.97
N GLY A 22 -21.36 0.09 2.27
CA GLY A 22 -21.80 1.00 3.33
C GLY A 22 -21.07 2.34 3.31
N PHE A 23 -19.83 2.36 2.81
CA PHE A 23 -18.98 3.54 2.67
C PHE A 23 -18.90 4.09 1.24
N ARG A 24 -19.85 3.72 0.38
CA ARG A 24 -19.97 4.21 -1.01
C ARG A 24 -18.80 3.83 -1.92
N ILE A 25 -17.97 2.87 -1.53
CA ILE A 25 -16.98 2.24 -2.41
C ILE A 25 -17.74 1.22 -3.27
N ARG A 26 -17.95 1.55 -4.55
CA ARG A 26 -18.78 0.76 -5.46
C ARG A 26 -18.00 -0.12 -6.44
N HIS A 27 -16.72 0.18 -6.63
CA HIS A 27 -15.85 -0.58 -7.54
C HIS A 27 -15.05 -1.56 -6.69
N LEU A 28 -15.60 -2.76 -6.52
CA LEU A 28 -14.94 -3.86 -5.82
C LEU A 28 -14.72 -5.01 -6.79
N ARG A 29 -13.46 -5.40 -6.99
CA ARG A 29 -13.06 -6.64 -7.64
C ARG A 29 -12.82 -7.69 -6.56
N GLU A 30 -13.52 -8.81 -6.65
CA GLU A 30 -13.39 -9.94 -5.73
C GLU A 30 -12.56 -11.04 -6.41
N CYS A 31 -11.57 -11.59 -5.70
CA CYS A 31 -10.76 -12.72 -6.14
C CYS A 31 -10.71 -13.79 -5.05
N SER A 32 -10.87 -15.04 -5.44
CA SER A 32 -10.88 -16.20 -4.54
C SER A 32 -9.50 -16.84 -4.37
N SER A 33 -8.51 -16.35 -5.10
CA SER A 33 -7.14 -16.87 -5.07
C SER A 33 -6.11 -15.81 -5.42
N ALA A 34 -4.85 -16.06 -5.05
CA ALA A 34 -3.73 -15.22 -5.44
C ALA A 34 -3.51 -15.20 -6.97
N GLU A 35 -3.84 -16.28 -7.69
CA GLU A 35 -3.70 -16.33 -9.15
C GLU A 35 -4.69 -15.39 -9.85
N GLU A 36 -5.96 -15.41 -9.43
CA GLU A 36 -6.97 -14.47 -9.92
C GLU A 36 -6.58 -13.03 -9.60
N ALA A 37 -6.08 -12.78 -8.40
CA ALA A 37 -5.64 -11.45 -7.99
C ALA A 37 -4.48 -10.93 -8.85
N ARG A 38 -3.50 -11.78 -9.19
CA ARG A 38 -2.39 -11.41 -10.08
C ARG A 38 -2.88 -10.98 -11.46
N LYS A 39 -3.81 -11.74 -12.06
CA LYS A 39 -4.41 -11.39 -13.35
C LYS A 39 -5.12 -10.04 -13.27
N ALA A 40 -5.94 -9.83 -12.23
CA ALA A 40 -6.63 -8.55 -12.04
C ALA A 40 -5.66 -7.37 -11.85
N ILE A 41 -4.60 -7.55 -11.07
CA ILE A 41 -3.56 -6.52 -10.85
C ILE A 41 -2.84 -6.14 -12.15
N ASP A 42 -2.69 -7.08 -13.08
CA ASP A 42 -2.06 -6.83 -14.38
C ASP A 42 -3.02 -6.16 -15.38
N GLU A 43 -4.33 -6.32 -15.18
CA GLU A 43 -5.37 -5.84 -16.09
C GLU A 43 -5.85 -4.42 -15.77
N GLU A 44 -5.92 -4.02 -14.50
CA GLU A 44 -6.53 -2.75 -14.10
C GLU A 44 -5.88 -2.08 -12.87
N PRO A 45 -5.95 -0.73 -12.76
CA PRO A 45 -5.50 0.00 -11.58
C PRO A 45 -6.43 -0.21 -10.37
N PHE A 46 -5.84 -0.27 -9.18
CA PHE A 46 -6.53 -0.27 -7.90
C PHE A 46 -6.03 0.84 -6.97
N ASP A 47 -6.93 1.37 -6.16
CA ASP A 47 -6.64 2.36 -5.12
C ASP A 47 -6.30 1.69 -3.76
N LEU A 48 -6.69 0.41 -3.59
CA LEU A 48 -6.42 -0.36 -2.37
C LEU A 48 -6.51 -1.87 -2.67
N LEU A 49 -5.55 -2.63 -2.14
CA LEU A 49 -5.61 -4.09 -2.10
C LEU A 49 -5.90 -4.57 -0.67
N LEU A 50 -7.04 -5.23 -0.47
CA LEU A 50 -7.41 -5.95 0.75
C LEU A 50 -7.12 -7.43 0.52
N ILE A 51 -6.11 -7.99 1.21
CA ILE A 51 -5.60 -9.32 0.92
C ILE A 51 -5.69 -10.18 2.18
N ASP A 52 -6.28 -11.36 2.08
CA ASP A 52 -6.20 -12.34 3.15
C ASP A 52 -4.76 -12.83 3.35
N GLY A 53 -4.34 -12.96 4.60
CA GLY A 53 -2.97 -13.39 4.90
C GLY A 53 -2.70 -14.86 4.58
N GLU A 54 -3.71 -15.71 4.65
CA GLU A 54 -3.61 -17.16 4.67
C GLU A 54 -4.55 -17.80 3.64
N MET A 55 -4.12 -17.83 2.38
CA MET A 55 -4.86 -18.52 1.33
C MET A 55 -4.19 -19.86 0.96
N PRO A 56 -4.95 -20.82 0.41
CA PRO A 56 -4.39 -22.03 -0.18
C PRO A 56 -3.31 -21.72 -1.23
N ALA A 57 -2.24 -22.52 -1.24
CA ALA A 57 -1.09 -22.44 -2.14
C ALA A 57 -0.18 -21.20 -2.02
N GLN A 58 -0.71 -20.00 -1.72
CA GLN A 58 0.08 -18.78 -1.68
C GLN A 58 -0.42 -17.79 -0.62
N SER A 59 0.50 -17.24 0.18
CA SER A 59 0.15 -16.28 1.23
C SER A 59 -0.12 -14.87 0.68
N GLY A 60 -0.86 -14.04 1.44
CA GLY A 60 -1.01 -12.63 1.13
C GLY A 60 0.31 -11.86 1.09
N LEU A 61 1.34 -12.33 1.82
CA LEU A 61 2.69 -11.78 1.77
C LEU A 61 3.40 -12.07 0.43
N ASP A 62 3.15 -13.23 -0.17
CA ASP A 62 3.71 -13.54 -1.47
C ASP A 62 3.05 -12.71 -2.58
N LEU A 63 1.75 -12.42 -2.42
CA LEU A 63 1.05 -11.51 -3.33
C LEU A 63 1.55 -10.06 -3.16
N SER A 64 1.84 -9.60 -1.95
CA SER A 64 2.42 -8.27 -1.75
C SER A 64 3.84 -8.15 -2.33
N ARG A 65 4.68 -9.18 -2.17
CA ARG A 65 5.99 -9.27 -2.83
C ARG A 65 5.86 -9.17 -4.35
N TYR A 66 4.90 -9.89 -4.93
CA TYR A 66 4.64 -9.82 -6.36
C TYR A 66 4.33 -8.38 -6.79
N VAL A 67 3.40 -7.69 -6.12
CA VAL A 67 3.06 -6.29 -6.43
C VAL A 67 4.29 -5.37 -6.31
N ARG A 68 5.07 -5.50 -5.23
CA ARG A 68 6.23 -4.63 -4.99
C ARG A 68 7.44 -4.94 -5.88
N SER A 69 7.52 -6.14 -6.46
CA SER A 69 8.59 -6.52 -7.40
C SER A 69 8.46 -5.91 -8.79
N ARG A 70 7.27 -5.41 -9.12
CA ARG A 70 6.91 -4.89 -10.45
C ARG A 70 7.03 -3.37 -10.49
N VAL A 71 8.22 -2.87 -10.15
CA VAL A 71 8.52 -1.43 -10.11
C VAL A 71 8.14 -0.80 -11.46
N ASP A 72 7.58 0.41 -11.40
CA ASP A 72 7.06 1.18 -12.53
C ASP A 72 5.74 0.68 -13.15
N GLU A 73 5.17 -0.43 -12.69
CA GLU A 73 3.82 -0.87 -13.10
C GLU A 73 2.68 -0.22 -12.31
N THR A 74 1.50 -0.08 -12.93
CA THR A 74 0.34 0.65 -12.40
C THR A 74 0.06 0.48 -10.90
N ASN A 75 0.17 -0.75 -10.37
CA ASN A 75 -0.20 -1.08 -9.00
C ASN A 75 0.98 -1.16 -8.01
N PHE A 76 2.24 -0.92 -8.43
CA PHE A 76 3.40 -1.15 -7.55
C PHE A 76 3.41 -0.24 -6.30
N THR A 77 2.75 0.92 -6.37
CA THR A 77 2.59 1.87 -5.26
C THR A 77 1.27 1.71 -4.51
N THR A 78 0.33 0.90 -5.03
CA THR A 78 -1.01 0.75 -4.46
C THR A 78 -0.92 0.30 -2.99
N PRO A 79 -1.67 0.93 -2.07
CA PRO A 79 -1.71 0.51 -0.69
C PRO A 79 -2.17 -0.94 -0.51
N ILE A 80 -1.47 -1.68 0.33
CA ILE A 80 -1.79 -3.08 0.65
C ILE A 80 -2.15 -3.20 2.13
N MET A 81 -3.32 -3.74 2.41
CA MET A 81 -3.74 -4.15 3.74
C MET A 81 -3.91 -5.66 3.79
N ILE A 82 -3.13 -6.32 4.65
CA ILE A 82 -3.32 -7.74 4.94
C ILE A 82 -4.33 -7.90 6.07
N VAL A 83 -5.34 -8.73 5.88
CA VAL A 83 -6.35 -9.10 6.88
C VAL A 83 -6.17 -10.59 7.19
N THR A 84 -5.77 -10.97 8.41
CA THR A 84 -5.34 -12.36 8.69
C THR A 84 -5.80 -12.85 10.05
N ALA A 85 -6.06 -14.15 10.21
CA ALA A 85 -6.39 -14.74 11.50
C ALA A 85 -5.15 -14.85 12.44
N PHE A 86 -3.95 -15.00 11.87
CA PHE A 86 -2.71 -15.15 12.62
C PHE A 86 -1.80 -13.93 12.49
N THR A 87 -1.56 -13.23 13.60
CA THR A 87 -0.72 -12.01 13.63
C THR A 87 0.36 -12.07 14.71
N PRO A 88 1.32 -13.01 14.63
CA PRO A 88 2.49 -12.95 15.50
C PRO A 88 3.33 -11.71 15.14
N PRO A 89 4.17 -11.22 16.07
CA PRO A 89 5.05 -10.09 15.80
C PRO A 89 5.99 -10.28 14.59
N THR A 90 6.31 -11.52 14.24
CA THR A 90 7.11 -11.88 13.06
C THR A 90 6.37 -11.56 11.77
N THR A 91 5.11 -11.97 11.63
CA THR A 91 4.27 -11.68 10.46
C THR A 91 4.14 -10.18 10.21
N VAL A 92 3.98 -9.38 11.26
CA VAL A 92 3.90 -7.91 11.13
C VAL A 92 5.21 -7.32 10.61
N ARG A 93 6.36 -7.83 11.08
CA ARG A 93 7.67 -7.40 10.60
C ARG A 93 7.88 -7.79 9.14
N GLU A 94 7.58 -9.04 8.79
CA GLU A 94 7.68 -9.54 7.41
C GLU A 94 6.77 -8.76 6.46
N ALA A 95 5.53 -8.49 6.85
CA ALA A 95 4.61 -7.66 6.07
C ALA A 95 5.20 -6.27 5.81
N ARG A 96 5.71 -5.61 6.86
CA ARG A 96 6.35 -4.29 6.73
C ARG A 96 7.56 -4.32 5.79
N ASP A 97 8.38 -5.37 5.88
CA ASP A 97 9.57 -5.54 5.06
C ASP A 97 9.22 -5.91 3.60
N ASN A 98 8.05 -6.51 3.36
CA ASN A 98 7.46 -6.73 2.03
C ASN A 98 6.65 -5.52 1.50
N GLY A 99 6.76 -4.34 2.11
CA GLY A 99 6.12 -3.13 1.61
C GLY A 99 4.60 -3.06 1.82
N VAL A 100 4.06 -3.83 2.79
CA VAL A 100 2.65 -3.79 3.19
C VAL A 100 2.39 -2.54 4.04
N ASN A 101 1.26 -1.87 3.79
CA ASN A 101 0.90 -0.63 4.49
C ASN A 101 0.36 -0.93 5.88
N MET A 102 -0.46 -1.99 6.02
CA MET A 102 -1.06 -2.39 7.29
C MET A 102 -1.35 -3.89 7.37
N VAL A 103 -1.26 -4.43 8.58
CA VAL A 103 -1.77 -5.78 8.92
C VAL A 103 -2.90 -5.61 9.94
N VAL A 104 -4.01 -6.31 9.73
CA VAL A 104 -5.20 -6.30 10.59
C VAL A 104 -5.55 -7.73 10.95
N SER A 105 -5.73 -8.00 12.25
CA SER A 105 -6.13 -9.31 12.74
C SER A 105 -7.65 -9.53 12.58
N LYS A 106 -8.06 -10.70 12.10
CA LYS A 106 -9.44 -11.18 12.15
C LYS A 106 -9.77 -11.66 13.58
N PRO A 107 -11.01 -11.50 14.06
CA PRO A 107 -12.14 -10.82 13.40
C PRO A 107 -11.97 -9.30 13.42
N VAL A 108 -12.33 -8.64 12.32
CA VAL A 108 -12.33 -7.17 12.20
C VAL A 108 -13.77 -6.66 12.08
N SER A 109 -14.13 -5.67 12.89
CA SER A 109 -15.45 -5.03 12.77
C SER A 109 -15.51 -4.08 11.57
N PRO A 110 -16.68 -3.85 10.96
CA PRO A 110 -16.85 -2.88 9.88
C PRO A 110 -16.25 -1.51 10.18
N ALA A 111 -16.50 -0.98 11.38
CA ALA A 111 -16.00 0.32 11.81
C ALA A 111 -14.46 0.32 11.98
N ALA A 112 -13.89 -0.77 12.49
CA ALA A 112 -12.45 -0.90 12.63
C ALA A 112 -11.77 -0.97 11.25
N LEU A 113 -12.31 -1.76 10.32
CA LEU A 113 -11.79 -1.88 8.95
C LEU A 113 -11.81 -0.52 8.25
N LEU A 114 -12.93 0.19 8.29
CA LEU A 114 -13.02 1.55 7.72
C LEU A 114 -11.98 2.48 8.34
N SER A 115 -11.89 2.52 9.66
CA SER A 115 -10.93 3.40 10.35
C SER A 115 -9.50 3.14 9.86
N ARG A 116 -9.18 1.89 9.50
CA ARG A 116 -7.87 1.52 8.94
C ARG A 116 -7.70 1.93 7.49
N ILE A 117 -8.75 1.80 6.68
CA ILE A 117 -8.76 2.30 5.29
C ILE A 117 -8.57 3.83 5.28
N GLU A 118 -9.33 4.55 6.11
CA GLU A 118 -9.19 6.01 6.25
C GLU A 118 -7.80 6.41 6.72
N TRP A 119 -7.23 5.66 7.67
CA TRP A 119 -5.88 5.91 8.13
C TRP A 119 -4.86 5.76 7.00
N ILE A 120 -4.97 4.72 6.16
CA ILE A 120 -4.11 4.53 5.00
C ILE A 120 -4.29 5.70 4.01
N ALA A 121 -5.53 6.08 3.73
CA ALA A 121 -5.84 7.13 2.76
C ALA A 121 -5.35 8.52 3.19
N ARG A 122 -5.34 8.82 4.50
CA ARG A 122 -4.89 10.12 5.03
C ARG A 122 -3.38 10.18 5.30
N ASN A 123 -2.72 9.03 5.37
CA ASN A 123 -1.34 8.95 5.81
C ASN A 123 -0.39 8.96 4.61
N ASP A 124 0.23 10.11 4.38
CA ASP A 124 1.20 10.34 3.30
C ASP A 124 2.60 9.80 3.63
N ARG A 125 2.69 8.49 3.91
CA ARG A 125 3.98 7.83 4.07
C ARG A 125 4.69 7.85 2.72
N ALA A 126 5.85 8.51 2.68
CA ALA A 126 6.72 8.48 1.51
C ALA A 126 6.91 7.04 1.01
N PHE A 127 6.66 6.82 -0.27
CA PHE A 127 6.93 5.55 -0.93
C PHE A 127 8.41 5.50 -1.28
N VAL A 128 9.09 4.43 -0.88
CA VAL A 128 10.53 4.23 -1.05
C VAL A 128 10.78 3.10 -2.03
N VAL A 129 11.58 3.37 -3.04
CA VAL A 129 12.14 2.37 -3.96
C VAL A 129 13.65 2.35 -3.75
N ALA A 130 14.19 1.18 -3.44
CA ALA A 130 15.61 0.90 -3.22
C ALA A 130 15.91 -0.54 -3.62
N ASP A 131 17.20 -0.86 -3.84
CA ASP A 131 17.65 -2.17 -4.35
C ASP A 131 17.07 -3.38 -3.61
N ASN A 132 16.79 -3.25 -2.30
CA ASN A 132 16.26 -4.31 -1.46
C ASN A 132 14.91 -3.99 -0.80
N TYR A 133 14.23 -2.92 -1.22
CA TYR A 133 12.97 -2.51 -0.62
C TYR A 133 12.12 -1.67 -1.57
N CYS A 134 10.86 -2.05 -1.70
CA CYS A 134 9.84 -1.29 -2.42
C CYS A 134 8.59 -1.23 -1.54
N GLY A 135 8.22 -0.02 -1.07
CA GLY A 135 7.08 0.13 -0.17
C GLY A 135 7.08 1.44 0.65
N PRO A 136 6.08 1.62 1.52
CA PRO A 136 5.97 2.83 2.35
C PRO A 136 7.06 2.87 3.44
N ASP A 137 7.66 4.04 3.69
CA ASP A 137 8.79 4.18 4.62
C ASP A 137 8.56 3.43 5.95
N ARG A 138 9.49 2.53 6.28
CA ARG A 138 9.46 1.66 7.47
C ARG A 138 9.69 2.43 8.77
N ARG A 139 10.24 3.65 8.72
CA ARG A 139 10.54 4.54 9.86
C ARG A 139 9.31 5.30 10.34
N PHE A 140 8.17 4.62 10.39
CA PHE A 140 6.88 5.20 10.73
C PHE A 140 6.81 5.77 12.17
N ARG A 141 7.62 5.24 13.09
CA ARG A 141 7.91 5.92 14.36
C ARG A 141 9.10 6.84 14.12
N LYS A 142 8.96 8.14 14.41
CA LYS A 142 10.05 9.13 14.52
C LYS A 142 11.09 8.70 15.57
N ALA A 143 11.84 7.65 15.31
CA ALA A 143 13.21 7.59 15.78
C ALA A 143 13.95 8.46 14.77
N GLY A 144 14.41 9.62 15.22
CA GLY A 144 15.39 10.38 14.43
C GLY A 144 16.60 9.50 14.09
N PRO A 145 17.60 10.04 13.40
CA PRO A 145 18.83 9.30 13.15
C PRO A 145 19.37 8.73 14.47
N PRO A 146 20.03 7.55 14.44
CA PRO A 146 20.78 7.07 15.59
C PRO A 146 21.66 8.20 16.14
N GLN A 147 21.75 8.34 17.47
CA GLN A 147 22.58 9.39 18.07
C GLN A 147 24.00 9.35 17.48
N GLY A 148 24.43 10.48 16.91
CA GLY A 148 25.76 10.63 16.30
C GLY A 148 25.83 10.40 14.79
N VAL A 149 24.71 10.26 14.07
CA VAL A 149 24.69 10.16 12.61
C VAL A 149 23.96 11.36 12.01
N ASP A 150 24.68 12.20 11.27
CA ASP A 150 24.09 13.33 10.55
C ASP A 150 23.18 12.84 9.40
N GLU A 151 22.01 13.49 9.26
CA GLU A 151 21.01 13.16 8.24
C GLU A 151 21.49 13.56 6.83
N ARG A 152 22.29 12.71 6.18
CA ARG A 152 22.70 12.92 4.77
C ARG A 152 21.54 13.06 3.78
N ARG A 153 20.30 12.77 4.19
CA ARG A 153 19.11 12.77 3.32
C ARG A 153 18.23 14.02 3.46
N ALA A 154 18.44 14.88 4.46
CA ALA A 154 17.69 16.12 4.59
C ALA A 154 17.86 17.00 3.33
N GLU A 155 19.08 17.04 2.78
CA GLU A 155 19.36 17.75 1.53
C GLU A 155 18.70 17.08 0.31
N ALA A 156 18.71 15.74 0.22
CA ALA A 156 18.13 15.03 -0.91
C ALA A 156 16.59 15.14 -0.98
N LEU A 157 15.90 15.17 0.16
CA LEU A 157 14.44 15.39 0.21
C LEU A 157 14.07 16.85 -0.12
N ALA A 158 14.87 17.81 0.35
CA ALA A 158 14.69 19.23 0.04
C ALA A 158 14.87 19.52 -1.47
N LEU A 159 15.85 18.87 -2.10
CA LEU A 159 16.10 18.98 -3.55
C LEU A 159 14.93 18.45 -4.39
N THR A 160 14.25 17.40 -3.95
CA THR A 160 13.07 16.88 -4.66
C THR A 160 11.82 17.72 -4.48
N SER A 161 11.68 18.44 -3.36
CA SER A 161 10.54 19.32 -3.10
C SER A 161 10.66 20.70 -3.75
N ASP A 162 11.89 21.21 -3.96
CA ASP A 162 12.10 22.49 -4.65
C ASP A 162 12.02 22.35 -6.18
N ALA A 163 12.24 21.16 -6.73
CA ALA A 163 12.09 20.89 -8.16
C ALA A 163 10.64 20.94 -8.67
N THR A 164 9.64 20.96 -7.78
CA THR A 164 8.22 21.12 -8.10
C THR A 164 7.67 22.51 -7.77
N ARG A 165 8.53 23.47 -7.44
CA ARG A 165 8.12 24.86 -7.22
C ARG A 165 8.03 25.59 -8.57
N GLU A 166 6.80 26.02 -8.87
CA GLU A 166 6.34 26.72 -10.07
C GLU A 166 7.38 27.66 -10.69
N MET A 167 7.84 27.33 -11.91
CA MET A 167 8.55 28.31 -12.74
C MET A 167 7.60 29.43 -13.11
N SER A 168 8.01 30.68 -12.91
CA SER A 168 7.18 31.83 -13.26
C SER A 168 7.09 31.94 -14.78
N GLN A 169 5.97 32.47 -15.27
CA GLN A 169 5.71 32.62 -16.71
C GLN A 169 6.78 33.49 -17.42
N ALA A 170 7.42 34.40 -16.67
CA ALA A 170 8.54 35.21 -17.16
C ALA A 170 9.82 34.40 -17.41
N ASP A 171 10.05 33.32 -16.65
CA ASP A 171 11.22 32.46 -16.84
C ASP A 171 11.07 31.58 -18.09
N LEU A 172 9.85 31.15 -18.40
CA LEU A 172 9.53 30.39 -19.62
C LEU A 172 9.73 31.22 -20.88
N ASP A 173 9.31 32.50 -20.88
CA ASP A 173 9.44 33.38 -22.04
C ASP A 173 10.92 33.71 -22.37
N SER A 174 11.81 33.67 -21.37
CA SER A 174 13.25 33.91 -21.56
C SER A 174 14.03 32.74 -22.17
N LEU A 175 13.45 31.53 -22.16
CA LEU A 175 14.09 30.31 -22.65
C LEU A 175 13.81 30.04 -24.14
N PHE A 176 12.77 30.65 -24.70
CA PHE A 176 12.35 30.46 -26.09
C PHE A 176 12.35 31.75 -26.93
N GLY A 177 12.96 32.83 -26.40
CA GLY A 177 13.15 34.12 -27.07
C GLY A 177 14.54 34.28 -27.67
#